data_AF-A0A538LLB4-F1
#
_entry.id   AF-A0A538LLB4-F1
#
_cell.length_a   1.000
_cell.length_b   1.000
_cell.length_c   1.000
_cell.angle_alpha   90.00
_cell.angle_beta   90.00
_cell.angle_gamma   90.00
#
_symmetry.space_group_name_H-M   'P 1'
#
loop_
_entity.id
_entity.type
_entity.pdbx_description
1 polymer ?
#
loop_
_entity_poly.entity_id
_entity_poly.type
_entity_poly.pdbx_seq_one_letter_code
_entity_poly.pdbx_strand_id
1 'polypeptide(L)'
;GRLHAGERLRLVIRFARPHVIDEGNLGAPSPREVDERLGETIMWWRTWRERIRFEGPDTAGVVRSALTLKALSYAPTGAIAAAATCSLPETLGGERNWDYRYSWIRDSALAAHALAELGCEPEAARSRHFIVRSSAGHAEDLQVLFGLGGERRLCERTLELDGYRGARPVRVGNRAGEQLQLDAYGEVLNLAWRWHVRGHSPDDDEWRFFGEVVEAAIAHWRKPDSGIWEWRGEPRHFVHSKAGCWAAVDRGLRLARECARAAPMRRWEHARDEIREAIESRGYDTQRGTFVQCFDEPDLDCALLLLPVMGFVAFDDERMVRTADAVREELAIDGFLRRYDRDDGLPGEECAFLPCCFWLAECYARQGRERQAREMFDLAAGAASPLGLLSEQFDPHARELMGNFPQTLTHLSHIAAAVALAESGERADAPTGFGP
;
A
#
# COMPACT_ATOMS: atom_id res chain seq x y z
N GLY A 1 0.29 27.85 32.99
CA GLY A 1 -0.96 28.41 33.54
C GLY A 1 -1.92 27.29 33.81
N ARG A 2 -2.71 27.37 34.88
CA ARG A 2 -3.84 26.45 35.10
C ARG A 2 -5.05 27.02 34.35
N LEU A 3 -5.74 26.18 33.58
CA LEU A 3 -6.96 26.55 32.86
C LEU A 3 -8.17 26.21 33.74
N HIS A 4 -9.11 27.13 33.91
CA HIS A 4 -10.35 26.89 34.64
C HIS A 4 -11.49 26.45 33.72
N ALA A 5 -12.55 25.87 34.29
CA ALA A 5 -13.73 25.48 33.53
C ALA A 5 -14.34 26.68 32.80
N GLY A 6 -14.57 26.55 31.49
CA GLY A 6 -15.09 27.62 30.63
C GLY A 6 -14.02 28.54 30.01
N GLU A 7 -12.77 28.47 30.46
CA GLU A 7 -11.67 29.20 29.84
C GLU A 7 -11.17 28.50 28.57
N ARG A 8 -10.69 29.29 27.59
CA ARG A 8 -10.13 28.79 26.34
C ARG A 8 -8.74 29.37 26.13
N LEU A 9 -7.73 28.50 26.08
CA LEU A 9 -6.38 28.83 25.63
C LEU A 9 -6.21 28.40 24.17
N ARG A 10 -5.54 29.24 23.37
CA ARG A 10 -5.23 28.96 21.96
C ARG A 10 -3.72 28.96 21.80
N LEU A 11 -3.17 27.85 21.32
CA LEU A 11 -1.77 27.72 20.98
C LEU A 11 -1.66 27.65 19.46
N VAL A 12 -0.82 28.49 18.88
CA VAL A 12 -0.61 28.52 17.42
C VAL A 12 0.87 28.31 17.13
N ILE A 13 1.16 27.27 16.35
CA ILE A 13 2.49 26.99 15.81
C ILE A 13 2.43 27.27 14.31
N ARG A 14 3.36 28.07 13.79
CA ARG A 14 3.44 28.41 12.37
C ARG A 14 4.79 28.01 11.82
N PHE A 15 4.77 27.49 10.60
CA PHE A 15 5.95 27.26 9.80
C PHE A 15 5.97 28.25 8.64
N ALA A 16 7.13 28.83 8.36
CA ALA A 16 7.41 29.62 7.18
C ALA A 16 8.82 29.28 6.69
N ARG A 17 9.03 29.33 5.36
CA ARG A 17 10.38 29.17 4.80
C ARG A 17 11.24 30.37 5.20
N PRO A 18 12.55 30.21 5.46
CA PRO A 18 13.40 31.30 5.93
C PRO A 18 13.30 32.59 5.11
N HIS A 19 13.28 32.50 3.76
CA HIS A 19 13.17 33.67 2.88
C HIS A 19 11.80 34.39 2.94
N VAL A 20 10.75 33.73 3.44
CA VAL A 20 9.41 34.33 3.62
C VAL A 20 9.30 35.05 4.96
N ILE A 21 10.15 34.70 5.93
CA ILE A 21 10.15 35.32 7.27
C ILE A 21 10.56 36.78 7.17
N ASP A 22 11.53 37.10 6.31
CA ASP A 22 12.06 38.45 6.15
C ASP A 22 11.16 39.36 5.29
N GLU A 23 10.34 38.77 4.40
CA GLU A 23 9.47 39.49 3.47
C GLU A 23 8.10 39.89 4.07
N GLY A 24 7.76 39.43 5.28
CA GLY A 24 6.41 39.62 5.82
C GLY A 24 6.30 39.74 7.33
N ASN A 25 5.40 40.62 7.77
CA ASN A 25 4.88 40.59 9.13
C ASN A 25 3.95 39.37 9.27
N LEU A 26 4.47 38.24 9.74
CA LEU A 26 3.67 37.06 10.10
C LEU A 26 2.88 37.33 11.40
N GLY A 27 2.07 38.40 11.42
CA GLY A 27 1.30 38.83 12.58
C GLY A 27 0.53 37.66 13.20
N ALA A 28 0.53 37.60 14.54
CA ALA A 28 -0.18 36.55 15.26
C ALA A 28 -1.69 36.65 14.97
N PRO A 29 -2.37 35.54 14.63
CA PRO A 29 -3.81 35.57 14.44
C PRO A 29 -4.49 35.93 15.77
N SER A 30 -5.55 36.73 15.69
CA SER A 30 -6.43 36.99 16.81
C SER A 30 -7.11 35.70 17.30
N PRO A 31 -7.53 35.62 18.57
CA PRO A 31 -8.26 34.46 19.09
C PRO A 31 -9.49 34.08 18.26
N ARG A 32 -10.18 35.08 17.71
CA ARG A 32 -11.34 34.91 16.84
C ARG A 32 -10.96 34.23 15.52
N GLU A 33 -9.91 34.70 14.85
CA GLU A 33 -9.43 34.08 13.60
C GLU A 33 -8.98 32.63 13.82
N VAL A 34 -8.41 32.31 14.99
CA VAL A 34 -8.05 30.92 15.33
C VAL A 34 -9.29 30.04 15.47
N ASP A 35 -10.34 30.52 16.16
CA ASP A 35 -11.60 29.77 16.27
C ASP A 35 -12.31 29.63 14.93
N GLU A 36 -12.31 30.67 14.10
CA GLU A 36 -12.89 30.65 12.75
C GLU A 36 -12.17 29.63 11.85
N ARG A 37 -10.83 29.65 11.81
CA ARG A 37 -10.02 28.65 11.06
C ARG A 37 -10.24 27.21 11.54
N LEU A 38 -10.42 27.00 12.84
CA LEU A 38 -10.78 25.68 13.38
C LEU A 38 -12.17 25.26 12.88
N GLY A 39 -13.14 26.18 12.90
CA GLY A 39 -14.48 25.95 12.37
C GLY A 39 -14.46 25.59 10.88
N GLU A 40 -13.71 26.33 10.06
CA GLU A 40 -13.50 26.06 8.64
C GLU A 40 -12.88 24.68 8.41
N THR A 41 -11.85 24.32 9.19
CA THR A 41 -11.19 23.02 9.10
C THR A 41 -12.16 21.88 9.41
N ILE A 42 -12.96 22.01 10.47
CA ILE A 42 -13.95 21.00 10.86
C ILE A 42 -15.03 20.88 9.77
N MET A 43 -15.54 22.00 9.26
CA MET A 43 -16.54 22.01 8.20
C MET A 43 -16.01 21.34 6.94
N TRP A 44 -14.79 21.68 6.51
CA TRP A 44 -14.18 21.11 5.32
C TRP A 44 -14.06 19.58 5.41
N TRP A 45 -13.59 19.05 6.54
CA TRP A 45 -13.49 17.60 6.75
C TRP A 45 -14.86 16.92 6.80
N ARG A 46 -15.86 17.57 7.41
CA ARG A 46 -17.24 17.06 7.41
C ARG A 46 -17.83 17.02 6.01
N THR A 47 -17.63 18.04 5.19
CA THR A 47 -18.07 18.06 3.80
C THR A 47 -17.29 17.05 2.95
N TRP A 48 -15.98 16.89 3.17
CA TRP A 48 -15.20 15.91 2.42
C TRP A 48 -15.67 14.48 2.71
N ARG A 49 -15.99 14.14 3.96
CA ARG A 49 -16.47 12.80 4.35
C ARG A 49 -17.76 12.40 3.63
N GLU A 50 -18.60 13.36 3.22
CA GLU A 50 -19.88 13.10 2.55
C GLU A 50 -19.70 12.46 1.16
N ARG A 51 -18.46 12.45 0.64
CA ARG A 51 -18.10 11.76 -0.60
C ARG A 51 -17.92 10.26 -0.42
N ILE A 52 -17.66 9.80 0.80
CA ILE A 52 -17.41 8.39 1.10
C ILE A 52 -18.73 7.63 0.96
N ARG A 53 -18.77 6.71 0.01
CA ARG A 53 -19.90 5.82 -0.23
C ARG A 53 -19.49 4.41 0.19
N PHE A 54 -19.87 4.02 1.40
CA PHE A 54 -19.63 2.68 1.91
C PHE A 54 -20.67 2.31 2.96
N GLU A 55 -21.29 1.16 2.77
CA GLU A 55 -22.16 0.50 3.73
C GLU A 55 -21.69 -0.95 3.84
N GLY A 56 -21.31 -1.37 5.05
CA GLY A 56 -20.75 -2.70 5.25
C GLY A 56 -20.13 -2.86 6.65
N PRO A 57 -19.35 -3.93 6.86
CA PRO A 57 -18.62 -4.13 8.11
C PRO A 57 -17.69 -2.97 8.43
N ASP A 58 -17.70 -2.52 9.69
CA ASP A 58 -16.83 -1.47 10.21
C ASP A 58 -16.86 -0.15 9.40
N THR A 59 -18.05 0.31 8.98
CA THR A 59 -18.23 1.59 8.27
C THR A 59 -17.52 2.76 8.97
N ALA A 60 -17.55 2.82 10.31
CA ALA A 60 -16.87 3.87 11.07
C ALA A 60 -15.34 3.81 10.93
N GLY A 61 -14.76 2.60 11.00
CA GLY A 61 -13.35 2.37 10.72
C GLY A 61 -12.99 2.71 9.28
N VAL A 62 -13.80 2.32 8.29
CA VAL A 62 -13.55 2.62 6.87
C VAL A 62 -13.54 4.14 6.63
N VAL A 63 -14.49 4.87 7.20
CA VAL A 63 -14.50 6.34 7.16
C VAL A 63 -13.24 6.91 7.81
N ARG A 64 -12.80 6.37 8.96
CA ARG A 64 -11.56 6.79 9.61
C ARG A 64 -10.33 6.52 8.75
N SER A 65 -10.22 5.34 8.14
CA SER A 65 -9.13 4.97 7.24
C SER A 65 -9.09 5.90 6.02
N ALA A 66 -10.23 6.18 5.39
CA ALA A 66 -10.31 7.11 4.26
C ALA A 66 -9.90 8.55 4.64
N LEU A 67 -10.36 9.05 5.79
CA LEU A 67 -9.92 10.35 6.33
C LEU A 67 -8.41 10.39 6.57
N THR A 68 -7.84 9.28 7.04
CA THR A 68 -6.40 9.15 7.31
C THR A 68 -5.58 9.18 6.02
N LEU A 69 -5.98 8.40 5.00
CA LEU A 69 -5.37 8.44 3.67
C LEU A 69 -5.45 9.84 3.06
N LYS A 70 -6.59 10.52 3.24
CA LYS A 70 -6.76 11.91 2.80
C LYS A 70 -5.84 12.87 3.54
N ALA A 71 -5.61 12.66 4.84
CA ALA A 71 -4.71 13.49 5.64
C ALA A 71 -3.24 13.27 5.28
N LEU A 72 -2.88 12.06 4.83
CA LEU A 72 -1.56 11.69 4.32
C LEU A 72 -1.33 12.13 2.85
N SER A 73 -2.37 12.65 2.19
CA SER A 73 -2.27 13.17 0.82
C SER A 73 -1.65 14.57 0.79
N TYR A 74 -0.55 14.73 0.07
CA TYR A 74 0.11 16.00 -0.16
C TYR A 74 -0.63 16.79 -1.25
N ALA A 75 -1.40 17.79 -0.82
CA ALA A 75 -2.29 18.56 -1.69
C ALA A 75 -1.65 19.14 -2.97
N PRO A 76 -0.39 19.64 -2.96
CA PRO A 76 0.22 20.23 -4.17
C PRO A 76 0.44 19.25 -5.32
N THR A 77 0.79 17.99 -5.04
CA THR A 77 1.15 17.02 -6.09
C THR A 77 0.15 15.88 -6.20
N GLY A 78 -0.59 15.56 -5.13
CA GLY A 78 -1.42 14.37 -5.05
C GLY A 78 -0.71 13.14 -4.49
N ALA A 79 0.59 13.23 -4.18
CA ALA A 79 1.34 12.16 -3.54
C ALA A 79 0.69 11.73 -2.22
N ILE A 80 0.74 10.45 -1.89
CA ILE A 80 0.27 9.93 -0.60
C ILE A 80 1.48 9.43 0.16
N ALA A 81 1.78 10.03 1.32
CA ALA A 81 2.89 9.59 2.16
C ALA A 81 2.61 8.17 2.71
N ALA A 82 3.62 7.31 2.79
CA ALA A 82 3.48 5.99 3.40
C ALA A 82 3.15 6.09 4.90
N ALA A 83 3.69 7.11 5.58
CA ALA A 83 3.26 7.54 6.91
C ALA A 83 3.63 9.01 7.17
N ALA A 84 3.06 9.59 8.24
CA ALA A 84 3.43 10.93 8.71
C ALA A 84 4.69 10.93 9.60
N THR A 85 5.31 9.77 9.82
CA THR A 85 6.39 9.56 10.80
C THR A 85 7.66 9.04 10.15
N CYS A 86 8.75 9.13 10.90
CA CYS A 86 10.02 8.50 10.59
C CYS A 86 10.60 7.86 11.85
N SER A 87 11.38 6.79 11.67
CA SER A 87 12.17 6.15 12.74
C SER A 87 11.36 5.68 13.94
N LEU A 88 10.07 5.38 13.76
CA LEU A 88 9.35 4.60 14.76
C LEU A 88 9.76 3.12 14.59
N PRO A 89 10.12 2.44 15.68
CA PRO A 89 10.71 1.12 15.59
C PRO A 89 9.68 0.05 15.27
N GLU A 90 10.02 -0.87 14.37
CA GLU A 90 9.23 -2.09 14.12
C GLU A 90 9.16 -2.99 15.37
N THR A 91 10.21 -2.98 16.20
CA THR A 91 10.30 -3.73 17.46
C THR A 91 10.94 -2.86 18.54
N LEU A 92 10.44 -2.89 19.78
CA LEU A 92 10.90 -2.00 20.85
C LEU A 92 12.42 -2.10 21.07
N GLY A 93 13.10 -0.95 21.02
CA GLY A 93 14.56 -0.88 21.15
C GLY A 93 15.35 -1.41 19.95
N GLY A 94 14.67 -1.88 18.90
CA GLY A 94 15.28 -2.43 17.69
C GLY A 94 15.89 -1.39 16.77
N GLU A 95 16.60 -1.89 15.76
CA GLU A 95 17.30 -1.09 14.77
C GLU A 95 16.51 -0.88 13.48
N ARG A 96 15.31 -1.44 13.36
CA ARG A 96 14.44 -1.40 12.19
C ARG A 96 13.54 -0.15 12.24
N ASN A 97 14.16 1.01 11.98
CA ASN A 97 13.59 2.34 12.22
C ASN A 97 13.69 3.15 10.92
N TRP A 98 12.64 3.11 10.09
CA TRP A 98 12.65 3.65 8.71
C TRP A 98 11.92 4.99 8.58
N ASP A 99 12.30 5.82 7.62
CA ASP A 99 11.62 7.07 7.29
C ASP A 99 10.56 6.84 6.22
N TYR A 100 9.28 7.03 6.57
CA TYR A 100 8.12 6.73 5.72
C TYR A 100 7.41 7.99 5.22
N ARG A 101 8.02 9.17 5.36
CA ARG A 101 7.46 10.45 4.90
C ARG A 101 7.55 10.65 3.38
N TYR A 102 7.66 9.56 2.64
CA TYR A 102 7.82 9.48 1.19
C TYR A 102 6.62 8.78 0.56
N SER A 103 6.50 8.88 -0.76
CA SER A 103 5.42 8.27 -1.53
C SER A 103 5.95 7.06 -2.30
N TRP A 104 5.50 5.87 -1.92
CA TRP A 104 5.76 4.65 -2.68
C TRP A 104 4.76 4.52 -3.83
N ILE A 105 5.23 4.06 -4.99
CA ILE A 105 4.34 3.81 -6.14
C ILE A 105 3.27 2.79 -5.79
N ARG A 106 3.66 1.67 -5.19
CA ARG A 106 2.76 0.59 -4.75
C ARG A 106 1.67 1.14 -3.83
N ASP A 107 2.06 1.73 -2.71
CA ASP A 107 1.14 2.27 -1.71
C ASP A 107 0.21 3.32 -2.34
N SER A 108 0.73 4.18 -3.21
CA SER A 108 -0.06 5.18 -3.93
C SER A 108 -1.04 4.58 -4.92
N ALA A 109 -0.65 3.53 -5.64
CA ALA A 109 -1.50 2.82 -6.60
C ALA A 109 -2.65 2.09 -5.89
N LEU A 110 -2.34 1.37 -4.80
CA LEU A 110 -3.33 0.68 -4.00
C LEU A 110 -4.26 1.67 -3.25
N ALA A 111 -3.72 2.77 -2.72
CA ALA A 111 -4.52 3.81 -2.08
C ALA A 111 -5.45 4.52 -3.08
N ALA A 112 -4.97 4.79 -4.30
CA ALA A 112 -5.81 5.35 -5.35
C ALA A 112 -6.99 4.40 -5.67
N HIS A 113 -6.75 3.10 -5.72
CA HIS A 113 -7.82 2.13 -5.88
C HIS A 113 -8.81 2.15 -4.71
N ALA A 114 -8.33 2.02 -3.47
CA ALA A 114 -9.18 2.01 -2.27
C ALA A 114 -10.06 3.27 -2.18
N LEU A 115 -9.49 4.45 -2.45
CA LEU A 115 -10.23 5.70 -2.47
C LEU A 115 -11.25 5.75 -3.61
N ALA A 116 -10.94 5.19 -4.79
CA ALA A 116 -11.88 5.13 -5.89
C ALA A 116 -13.10 4.24 -5.59
N GLU A 117 -12.90 3.10 -4.92
CA GLU A 117 -14.00 2.23 -4.46
C GLU A 117 -14.93 2.94 -3.49
N LEU A 118 -14.38 3.79 -2.62
CA LEU A 118 -15.18 4.62 -1.70
C LEU A 118 -15.83 5.85 -2.37
N GLY A 119 -15.70 6.04 -3.68
CA GLY A 119 -16.24 7.20 -4.39
C GLY A 119 -15.37 8.47 -4.33
N CYS A 120 -14.17 8.40 -3.77
CA CYS A 120 -13.20 9.50 -3.69
C CYS A 120 -12.31 9.58 -4.95
N GLU A 121 -12.94 9.55 -6.13
CA GLU A 121 -12.25 9.54 -7.43
C GLU A 121 -11.30 10.75 -7.66
N PRO A 122 -11.59 11.99 -7.22
CA PRO A 122 -10.66 13.10 -7.38
C PRO A 122 -9.33 12.91 -6.63
N GLU A 123 -9.34 12.23 -5.49
CA GLU A 123 -8.12 11.87 -4.76
C GLU A 123 -7.32 10.80 -5.51
N ALA A 124 -8.01 9.76 -6.00
CA ALA A 124 -7.40 8.70 -6.80
C ALA A 124 -6.74 9.23 -8.07
N ALA A 125 -7.42 10.13 -8.80
CA ALA A 125 -6.91 10.77 -10.00
C ALA A 125 -5.62 11.56 -9.75
N ARG A 126 -5.56 12.32 -8.64
CA ARG A 126 -4.36 13.08 -8.27
C ARG A 126 -3.17 12.17 -7.92
N SER A 127 -3.41 11.10 -7.17
CA SER A 127 -2.36 10.10 -6.86
C SER A 127 -1.82 9.44 -8.14
N ARG A 128 -2.70 9.06 -9.07
CA ARG A 128 -2.31 8.55 -10.40
C ARG A 128 -1.45 9.55 -11.17
N HIS A 129 -1.88 10.82 -11.25
CA HIS A 129 -1.10 11.85 -11.93
C HIS A 129 0.28 12.06 -11.30
N PHE A 130 0.40 11.95 -9.97
CA PHE A 130 1.69 12.02 -9.29
C PHE A 130 2.64 10.89 -9.75
N ILE A 131 2.16 9.64 -9.82
CA ILE A 131 2.97 8.50 -10.24
C ILE A 131 3.49 8.67 -11.68
N VAL A 132 2.60 9.03 -12.61
CA VAL A 132 2.98 9.24 -14.03
C VAL A 132 3.98 10.38 -14.17
N ARG A 133 3.75 11.52 -13.50
CA ARG A 133 4.63 12.70 -13.56
C ARG A 133 5.99 12.47 -12.91
N SER A 134 6.05 11.79 -11.77
CA SER A 134 7.31 11.56 -11.03
C SER A 134 8.26 10.61 -11.78
N SER A 135 7.70 9.76 -12.64
CA SER A 135 8.44 8.87 -13.53
C SER A 135 8.94 9.58 -14.80
N ALA A 136 8.74 10.90 -14.94
CA ALA A 136 9.09 11.69 -16.13
C ALA A 136 8.58 11.13 -17.48
N GLY A 137 7.59 10.24 -17.46
CA GLY A 137 7.10 9.54 -18.64
C GLY A 137 8.03 8.45 -19.18
N HIS A 138 9.07 8.05 -18.45
CA HIS A 138 10.03 7.02 -18.86
C HIS A 138 10.16 5.87 -17.87
N ALA A 139 10.25 4.64 -18.38
CA ALA A 139 10.36 3.46 -17.53
C ALA A 139 11.71 3.36 -16.78
N GLU A 140 12.78 3.89 -17.37
CA GLU A 140 14.11 3.94 -16.73
C GLU A 140 14.15 4.91 -15.55
N ASP A 141 13.24 5.89 -15.55
CA ASP A 141 13.10 6.86 -14.47
C ASP A 141 12.13 6.39 -13.37
N LEU A 142 11.53 5.21 -13.50
CA LEU A 142 10.66 4.65 -12.48
C LEU A 142 11.48 4.27 -11.22
N GLN A 143 11.29 5.01 -10.13
CA GLN A 143 11.77 4.62 -8.80
C GLN A 143 10.63 4.06 -7.98
N VAL A 144 10.94 3.19 -7.03
CA VAL A 144 9.93 2.58 -6.15
C VAL A 144 9.31 3.61 -5.20
N LEU A 145 10.07 4.65 -4.85
CA LEU A 145 9.64 5.71 -3.94
C LEU A 145 10.20 7.09 -4.32
N PHE A 146 9.41 8.13 -4.02
CA PHE A 146 9.73 9.53 -4.30
C PHE A 146 9.44 10.41 -3.07
N GLY A 147 10.11 11.56 -3.00
CA GLY A 147 9.66 12.67 -2.17
C GLY A 147 8.25 13.13 -2.57
N LEU A 148 7.52 13.75 -1.64
CA LEU A 148 6.14 14.19 -1.90
C LEU A 148 6.06 15.25 -3.01
N GLY A 149 7.16 15.98 -3.27
CA GLY A 149 7.31 16.89 -4.40
C GLY A 149 7.78 16.23 -5.69
N GLY A 150 8.03 14.91 -5.70
CA GLY A 150 8.65 14.17 -6.80
C GLY A 150 10.18 14.07 -6.70
N GLU A 151 10.76 14.40 -5.54
CA GLU A 151 12.20 14.34 -5.34
C GLU A 151 12.73 12.91 -5.44
N ARG A 152 13.80 12.72 -6.24
CA ARG A 152 14.42 11.40 -6.50
C ARG A 152 15.53 11.01 -5.53
N ARG A 153 16.19 12.02 -4.94
CA ARG A 153 17.37 11.85 -4.09
C ARG A 153 16.94 11.83 -2.64
N LEU A 154 16.86 10.62 -2.08
CA LEU A 154 16.31 10.37 -0.74
C LEU A 154 17.38 9.76 0.17
N CYS A 155 18.58 10.36 0.16
CA CYS A 155 19.77 9.86 0.83
C CYS A 155 19.50 9.50 2.29
N GLU A 156 19.60 8.20 2.59
CA GLU A 156 19.48 7.67 3.95
C GLU A 156 20.68 8.10 4.78
N ARG A 157 20.41 8.66 5.97
CA ARG A 157 21.43 9.02 6.95
C ARG A 157 20.88 8.85 8.37
N THR A 158 21.78 8.59 9.30
CA THR A 158 21.45 8.52 10.73
C THR A 158 21.58 9.90 11.38
N LEU A 159 20.78 10.14 12.41
CA LEU A 159 20.82 11.32 13.28
C LEU A 159 21.20 10.90 14.70
N GLU A 160 22.03 11.71 15.35
CA GLU A 160 22.42 11.55 16.76
C GLU A 160 21.29 12.02 17.69
N LEU A 161 20.20 11.26 17.72
CA LEU A 161 19.03 11.49 18.58
C LEU A 161 18.73 10.23 19.39
N ASP A 162 18.04 10.39 20.51
CA ASP A 162 17.73 9.27 21.41
C ASP A 162 16.75 8.25 20.81
N GLY A 163 15.93 8.69 19.85
CA GLY A 163 14.90 7.87 19.23
C GLY A 163 13.75 7.51 20.16
N TYR A 164 12.70 6.93 19.60
CA TYR A 164 11.50 6.59 20.37
C TYR A 164 11.80 5.49 21.39
N ARG A 165 11.62 5.80 22.68
CA ARG A 165 11.95 4.89 23.81
C ARG A 165 13.37 4.30 23.73
N GLY A 166 14.33 5.06 23.20
CA GLY A 166 15.72 4.62 23.08
C GLY A 166 16.04 3.79 21.84
N ALA A 167 15.08 3.56 20.93
CA ALA A 167 15.31 2.83 19.69
C ALA A 167 16.24 3.62 18.76
N ARG A 168 17.33 2.99 18.35
CA ARG A 168 18.38 3.59 17.51
C ARG A 168 18.74 2.63 16.38
N PRO A 169 19.22 3.13 15.22
CA PRO A 169 19.45 4.54 14.92
C PRO A 169 18.16 5.28 14.54
N VAL A 170 18.17 6.61 14.64
CA VAL A 170 17.15 7.47 14.01
C VAL A 170 17.59 7.74 12.58
N ARG A 171 16.85 7.23 11.60
CA ARG A 171 17.09 7.42 10.16
C ARG A 171 16.19 8.49 9.57
N VAL A 172 16.76 9.26 8.64
CA VAL A 172 16.03 10.10 7.71
C VAL A 172 16.51 9.81 6.30
N GLY A 173 15.63 9.93 5.30
CA GLY A 173 15.90 9.33 3.99
C GLY A 173 15.55 7.85 3.95
N ASN A 174 15.53 7.28 2.75
CA ASN A 174 15.23 5.87 2.57
C ASN A 174 16.00 5.32 1.36
N ARG A 175 16.82 4.30 1.60
CA ARG A 175 17.67 3.69 0.58
C ARG A 175 16.90 2.87 -0.46
N ALA A 176 15.64 2.53 -0.22
CA ALA A 176 14.85 1.76 -1.18
C ALA A 176 14.69 2.47 -2.54
N GLY A 177 14.85 3.80 -2.62
CA GLY A 177 14.84 4.54 -3.88
C GLY A 177 15.98 4.17 -4.85
N GLU A 178 17.00 3.45 -4.36
CA GLU A 178 18.14 2.93 -5.15
C GLU A 178 17.97 1.44 -5.52
N GLN A 179 16.94 0.77 -4.97
CA GLN A 179 16.70 -0.66 -5.18
C GLN A 179 15.93 -0.89 -6.49
N LEU A 180 16.26 -2.00 -7.15
CA LEU A 180 15.39 -2.60 -8.15
C LEU A 180 14.28 -3.38 -7.43
N GLN A 181 13.03 -2.98 -7.65
CA GLN A 181 11.85 -3.78 -7.28
C GLN A 181 10.96 -3.91 -8.52
N LEU A 182 10.76 -5.14 -8.97
CA LEU A 182 10.15 -5.41 -10.27
C LEU A 182 8.62 -5.36 -10.24
N ASP A 183 8.01 -5.48 -9.05
CA ASP A 183 6.57 -5.37 -8.84
C ASP A 183 6.03 -3.98 -9.20
N ALA A 184 6.86 -2.93 -9.07
CA ALA A 184 6.48 -1.56 -9.43
C ALA A 184 5.95 -1.42 -10.87
N TYR A 185 6.46 -2.23 -11.83
CA TYR A 185 5.94 -2.25 -13.19
C TYR A 185 4.48 -2.73 -13.24
N GLY A 186 4.17 -3.77 -12.47
CA GLY A 186 2.82 -4.31 -12.32
C GLY A 186 1.87 -3.30 -11.67
N GLU A 187 2.34 -2.60 -10.64
CA GLU A 187 1.54 -1.59 -9.93
C GLU A 187 1.10 -0.43 -10.85
N VAL A 188 2.02 0.09 -11.67
CA VAL A 188 1.72 1.16 -12.63
C VAL A 188 0.66 0.71 -13.64
N LEU A 189 0.82 -0.48 -14.22
CA LEU A 189 -0.08 -0.99 -15.26
C LEU A 189 -1.42 -1.47 -14.70
N ASN A 190 -1.45 -1.99 -13.47
CA ASN A 190 -2.69 -2.30 -12.76
C ASN A 190 -3.47 -1.03 -12.46
N LEU A 191 -2.81 0.04 -12.02
CA LEU A 191 -3.44 1.34 -11.83
C LEU A 191 -4.02 1.88 -13.15
N ALA A 192 -3.25 1.82 -14.24
CA ALA A 192 -3.71 2.23 -15.56
C ALA A 192 -4.95 1.43 -16.01
N TRP A 193 -4.90 0.11 -15.87
CA TRP A 193 -6.02 -0.77 -16.20
C TRP A 193 -7.28 -0.45 -15.38
N ARG A 194 -7.16 -0.29 -14.06
CA ARG A 194 -8.29 0.03 -13.19
C ARG A 194 -8.90 1.40 -13.52
N TRP A 195 -8.08 2.36 -13.93
CA TRP A 195 -8.55 3.67 -14.40
C TRP A 195 -9.33 3.57 -15.71
N HIS A 196 -8.82 2.76 -16.66
CA HIS A 196 -9.51 2.46 -17.92
C HIS A 196 -10.87 1.79 -17.70
N VAL A 197 -10.96 0.80 -16.81
CA VAL A 197 -12.24 0.14 -16.44
C VAL A 197 -13.27 1.14 -15.88
N ARG A 198 -12.81 2.27 -15.31
CA ARG A 198 -13.68 3.36 -14.85
C ARG A 198 -14.04 4.38 -15.95
N GLY A 199 -13.74 4.09 -17.21
CA GLY A 199 -14.10 4.90 -18.37
C GLY A 199 -13.01 5.88 -18.82
N HIS A 200 -11.79 5.77 -18.31
CA HIS A 200 -10.69 6.68 -18.63
C HIS A 200 -9.59 5.97 -19.43
N SER A 201 -9.70 6.01 -20.76
CA SER A 201 -8.67 5.46 -21.65
C SER A 201 -7.36 6.28 -21.58
N PRO A 202 -6.19 5.64 -21.71
CA PRO A 202 -4.91 6.34 -21.75
C PRO A 202 -4.81 7.25 -22.97
N ASP A 203 -4.26 8.46 -22.78
CA ASP A 203 -3.86 9.32 -23.89
C ASP A 203 -2.58 8.82 -24.59
N ASP A 204 -2.08 9.55 -25.60
CA ASP A 204 -0.93 9.13 -26.40
C ASP A 204 0.39 9.11 -25.62
N ASP A 205 0.55 10.03 -24.67
CA ASP A 205 1.76 10.13 -23.85
C ASP A 205 1.74 9.09 -22.74
N GLU A 206 0.58 8.90 -22.10
CA GLU A 206 0.35 7.82 -21.14
C GLU A 206 0.56 6.44 -21.80
N TRP A 207 0.05 6.25 -23.01
CA TRP A 207 0.26 4.99 -23.74
C TRP A 207 1.73 4.73 -24.05
N ARG A 208 2.48 5.76 -24.48
CA ARG A 208 3.93 5.64 -24.72
C ARG A 208 4.65 5.18 -23.45
N PHE A 209 4.38 5.85 -22.33
CA PHE A 209 4.95 5.49 -21.04
C PHE A 209 4.57 4.06 -20.62
N PHE A 210 3.29 3.66 -20.73
CA PHE A 210 2.87 2.30 -20.38
C PHE A 210 3.52 1.25 -21.28
N GLY A 211 3.69 1.53 -22.57
CA GLY A 211 4.46 0.68 -23.47
C GLY A 211 5.91 0.50 -23.02
N GLU A 212 6.59 1.58 -22.62
CA GLU A 212 7.95 1.51 -22.07
C GLU A 212 8.01 0.67 -20.78
N VAL A 213 7.03 0.81 -19.89
CA VAL A 213 6.96 0.03 -18.65
C VAL A 213 6.77 -1.47 -18.93
N VAL A 214 5.95 -1.84 -19.92
CA VAL A 214 5.80 -3.23 -20.36
C VAL A 214 7.12 -3.78 -20.92
N GLU A 215 7.80 -3.00 -21.77
CA GLU A 215 9.11 -3.39 -22.32
C GLU A 215 10.17 -3.54 -21.23
N ALA A 216 10.17 -2.68 -20.22
CA ALA A 216 11.05 -2.78 -19.06
C ALA A 216 10.75 -4.06 -18.25
N ALA A 217 9.49 -4.41 -18.02
CA ALA A 217 9.12 -5.66 -17.37
C ALA A 217 9.63 -6.88 -18.14
N ILE A 218 9.46 -6.90 -19.47
CA ILE A 218 9.95 -7.98 -20.35
C ILE A 218 11.48 -8.07 -20.31
N ALA A 219 12.19 -6.94 -20.29
CA ALA A 219 13.64 -6.89 -20.26
C ALA A 219 14.23 -7.35 -18.91
N HIS A 220 13.52 -7.08 -17.81
CA HIS A 220 14.07 -7.20 -16.46
C HIS A 220 13.56 -8.36 -15.62
N TRP A 221 12.46 -9.04 -16.00
CA TRP A 221 11.85 -10.07 -15.14
C TRP A 221 12.82 -11.20 -14.75
N ARG A 222 13.83 -11.51 -15.58
CA ARG A 222 14.86 -12.52 -15.29
C ARG A 222 15.96 -12.05 -14.32
N LYS A 223 15.97 -10.78 -13.89
CA LYS A 223 16.91 -10.29 -12.88
C LYS A 223 16.38 -10.59 -11.48
N PRO A 224 17.22 -10.93 -10.49
CA PRO A 224 16.80 -10.89 -9.11
C PRO A 224 16.57 -9.42 -8.66
N ASP A 225 15.74 -9.22 -7.64
CA ASP A 225 15.35 -7.89 -7.16
C ASP A 225 15.22 -7.87 -5.63
N SER A 226 14.79 -6.73 -5.06
CA SER A 226 14.69 -6.54 -3.60
C SER A 226 13.29 -6.89 -3.06
N GLY A 227 12.32 -7.24 -3.90
CA GLY A 227 10.97 -7.59 -3.48
C GLY A 227 10.21 -6.44 -2.83
N ILE A 228 8.95 -6.72 -2.50
CA ILE A 228 8.02 -5.75 -1.87
C ILE A 228 8.50 -5.28 -0.48
N TRP A 229 9.28 -6.12 0.21
CA TRP A 229 9.82 -5.89 1.55
C TRP A 229 11.17 -5.17 1.57
N GLU A 230 11.64 -4.69 0.42
CA GLU A 230 12.86 -3.88 0.32
C GLU A 230 14.11 -4.61 0.82
N TRP A 231 14.17 -5.92 0.54
CA TRP A 231 15.17 -6.87 1.02
C TRP A 231 16.57 -6.28 0.97
N ARG A 232 17.22 -6.20 2.14
CA ARG A 232 18.56 -5.59 2.27
C ARG A 232 19.70 -6.58 2.09
N GLY A 233 19.39 -7.88 2.10
CA GLY A 233 20.33 -8.93 1.73
C GLY A 233 20.59 -9.01 0.22
N GLU A 234 21.19 -10.10 -0.22
CA GLU A 234 21.38 -10.34 -1.64
C GLU A 234 20.04 -10.43 -2.38
N PRO A 235 19.89 -9.81 -3.57
CA PRO A 235 18.67 -9.89 -4.38
C PRO A 235 18.26 -11.35 -4.68
N ARG A 236 16.94 -11.58 -4.81
CA ARG A 236 16.36 -12.90 -5.07
C ARG A 236 15.29 -12.86 -6.17
N HIS A 237 14.85 -14.03 -6.62
CA HIS A 237 13.76 -14.16 -7.58
C HIS A 237 12.42 -14.29 -6.86
N PHE A 238 11.94 -13.19 -6.26
CA PHE A 238 10.67 -13.18 -5.53
C PHE A 238 9.48 -13.46 -6.45
N VAL A 239 8.62 -14.41 -6.07
CA VAL A 239 7.43 -14.79 -6.86
C VAL A 239 6.48 -13.60 -7.02
N HIS A 240 6.26 -12.83 -5.96
CA HIS A 240 5.50 -11.58 -6.01
C HIS A 240 6.02 -10.61 -7.09
N SER A 241 7.34 -10.38 -7.11
CA SER A 241 7.98 -9.51 -8.11
C SER A 241 7.82 -10.01 -9.53
N LYS A 242 7.90 -11.33 -9.75
CA LYS A 242 7.69 -11.92 -11.09
C LYS A 242 6.22 -11.83 -11.52
N ALA A 243 5.30 -12.04 -10.59
CA ALA A 243 3.88 -11.85 -10.83
C ALA A 243 3.55 -10.39 -11.16
N GLY A 244 4.26 -9.42 -10.57
CA GLY A 244 4.18 -8.01 -10.94
C GLY A 244 4.64 -7.75 -12.38
N CYS A 245 5.77 -8.31 -12.81
CA CYS A 245 6.18 -8.26 -14.22
C CYS A 245 5.12 -8.90 -15.14
N TRP A 246 4.60 -10.08 -14.79
CA TRP A 246 3.54 -10.73 -15.53
C TRP A 246 2.30 -9.84 -15.66
N ALA A 247 1.87 -9.22 -14.56
CA ALA A 247 0.73 -8.32 -14.52
C ALA A 247 0.95 -7.10 -15.40
N ALA A 248 2.15 -6.53 -15.42
CA ALA A 248 2.49 -5.42 -16.31
C ALA A 248 2.22 -5.79 -17.79
N VAL A 249 2.71 -6.95 -18.23
CA VAL A 249 2.52 -7.41 -19.61
C VAL A 249 1.05 -7.75 -19.88
N ASP A 250 0.36 -8.44 -18.96
CA ASP A 250 -1.04 -8.82 -19.13
C ASP A 250 -1.96 -7.59 -19.24
N ARG A 251 -1.79 -6.59 -18.36
CA ARG A 251 -2.55 -5.34 -18.42
C ARG A 251 -2.19 -4.51 -19.65
N GLY A 252 -0.91 -4.46 -20.04
CA GLY A 252 -0.48 -3.83 -21.28
C GLY A 252 -1.19 -4.41 -22.51
N LEU A 253 -1.28 -5.74 -22.61
CA LEU A 253 -2.01 -6.44 -23.67
C LEU A 253 -3.52 -6.10 -23.67
N ARG A 254 -4.15 -6.07 -22.49
CA ARG A 254 -5.58 -5.73 -22.40
C ARG A 254 -5.86 -4.29 -22.79
N LEU A 255 -5.06 -3.34 -22.27
CA LEU A 255 -5.14 -1.93 -22.66
C LEU A 255 -4.93 -1.74 -24.15
N ALA A 256 -3.94 -2.41 -24.75
CA ALA A 256 -3.69 -2.36 -26.20
C ALA A 256 -4.93 -2.74 -27.01
N ARG A 257 -5.58 -3.85 -26.64
CA ARG A 257 -6.77 -4.37 -27.33
C ARG A 257 -7.98 -3.46 -27.13
N GLU A 258 -8.30 -3.11 -25.89
CA GLU A 258 -9.54 -2.38 -25.57
C GLU A 258 -9.47 -0.90 -25.97
N CYS A 259 -8.28 -0.30 -25.96
CA CYS A 259 -8.08 1.09 -26.34
C CYS A 259 -7.65 1.25 -27.81
N ALA A 260 -7.61 0.14 -28.58
CA ALA A 260 -7.13 0.10 -29.96
C ALA A 260 -5.73 0.76 -30.13
N ARG A 261 -4.84 0.54 -29.16
CA ARG A 261 -3.48 1.10 -29.16
C ARG A 261 -2.49 0.15 -29.84
N ALA A 262 -1.55 0.71 -30.60
CA ALA A 262 -0.51 -0.07 -31.26
C ALA A 262 0.49 -0.63 -30.23
N ALA A 263 0.72 -1.95 -30.27
CA ALA A 263 1.71 -2.67 -29.47
C ALA A 263 2.26 -3.89 -30.24
N PRO A 264 3.46 -4.39 -29.90
CA PRO A 264 3.99 -5.63 -30.45
C PRO A 264 3.31 -6.86 -29.81
N MET A 265 2.01 -7.03 -30.08
CA MET A 265 1.11 -7.99 -29.42
C MET A 265 1.69 -9.39 -29.28
N ARG A 266 2.20 -9.98 -30.37
CA ARG A 266 2.76 -11.35 -30.36
C ARG A 266 3.95 -11.50 -29.42
N ARG A 267 4.82 -10.49 -29.35
CA ARG A 267 6.00 -10.51 -28.46
C ARG A 267 5.58 -10.41 -27.01
N TRP A 268 4.64 -9.52 -26.70
CA TRP A 268 4.09 -9.36 -25.36
C TRP A 268 3.34 -10.61 -24.90
N GLU A 269 2.52 -11.23 -25.77
CA GLU A 269 1.85 -12.50 -25.47
C GLU A 269 2.87 -13.59 -25.13
N HIS A 270 3.90 -13.77 -25.96
CA HIS A 270 4.95 -14.74 -25.69
C HIS A 270 5.69 -14.47 -24.37
N ALA A 271 6.05 -13.22 -24.09
CA ALA A 271 6.73 -12.87 -22.85
C ALA A 271 5.84 -13.07 -21.62
N ARG A 272 4.54 -12.74 -21.69
CA ARG A 272 3.59 -13.00 -20.60
C ARG A 272 3.51 -14.49 -20.30
N ASP A 273 3.39 -15.31 -21.34
CA ASP A 273 3.25 -16.77 -21.18
C ASP A 273 4.55 -17.38 -20.64
N GLU A 274 5.71 -16.89 -21.08
CA GLU A 274 7.02 -17.29 -20.54
C GLU A 274 7.18 -16.95 -19.05
N ILE A 275 6.80 -15.72 -18.63
CA ILE A 275 6.86 -15.33 -17.22
C ILE A 275 5.92 -16.21 -16.39
N ARG A 276 4.72 -16.51 -16.90
CA ARG A 276 3.77 -17.42 -16.23
C ARG A 276 4.36 -18.80 -16.05
N GLU A 277 4.91 -19.39 -17.11
CA GLU A 277 5.53 -20.71 -17.05
C GLU A 277 6.68 -20.76 -16.04
N ALA A 278 7.50 -19.72 -15.97
CA ALA A 278 8.57 -19.62 -14.98
C ALA A 278 8.04 -19.58 -13.54
N ILE A 279 6.97 -18.83 -13.27
CA ILE A 279 6.34 -18.78 -11.94
C ILE A 279 5.68 -20.11 -11.60
N GLU A 280 4.98 -20.74 -12.55
CA GLU A 280 4.28 -22.01 -12.30
C GLU A 280 5.24 -23.19 -12.11
N SER A 281 6.42 -23.14 -12.73
CA SER A 281 7.43 -24.20 -12.60
C SER A 281 8.37 -24.03 -11.40
N ARG A 282 8.73 -22.79 -11.04
CA ARG A 282 9.75 -22.50 -10.02
C ARG A 282 9.21 -21.77 -8.80
N GLY A 283 8.09 -21.09 -8.93
CA GLY A 283 7.44 -20.32 -7.87
C GLY A 283 6.28 -21.04 -7.18
N TYR A 284 6.03 -22.31 -7.53
CA TYR A 284 4.99 -23.13 -6.95
C TYR A 284 5.56 -24.47 -6.50
N ASP A 285 5.44 -24.77 -5.20
CA ASP A 285 5.81 -26.04 -4.62
C ASP A 285 4.68 -27.05 -4.84
N THR A 286 4.88 -27.97 -5.77
CA THR A 286 3.90 -29.01 -6.10
C THR A 286 3.73 -30.07 -5.01
N GLN A 287 4.71 -30.25 -4.12
CA GLN A 287 4.62 -31.19 -3.00
C GLN A 287 3.76 -30.62 -1.87
N ARG A 288 3.94 -29.34 -1.56
CA ARG A 288 3.15 -28.63 -0.53
C ARG A 288 1.82 -28.12 -1.08
N GLY A 289 1.73 -27.89 -2.37
CA GLY A 289 0.57 -27.32 -3.02
C GLY A 289 0.43 -25.81 -2.80
N THR A 290 1.54 -25.09 -2.63
CA THR A 290 1.56 -23.67 -2.26
C THR A 290 2.50 -22.87 -3.16
N PHE A 291 2.19 -21.60 -3.41
CA PHE A 291 3.20 -20.68 -3.91
C PHE A 291 4.28 -20.46 -2.86
N VAL A 292 5.48 -20.09 -3.30
CA VAL A 292 6.65 -19.86 -2.44
C VAL A 292 7.17 -18.44 -2.56
N GLN A 293 7.95 -17.97 -1.58
CA GLN A 293 8.51 -16.63 -1.53
C GLN A 293 9.43 -16.34 -2.72
N CYS A 294 10.41 -17.23 -2.94
CA CYS A 294 11.43 -17.12 -3.97
C CYS A 294 11.42 -18.36 -4.86
N PHE A 295 11.82 -18.21 -6.12
CA PHE A 295 11.98 -19.37 -7.00
C PHE A 295 12.88 -20.43 -6.40
N ASP A 296 12.42 -21.69 -6.50
CA ASP A 296 13.14 -22.91 -6.09
C ASP A 296 13.43 -23.02 -4.57
N GLU A 297 12.80 -22.18 -3.74
CA GLU A 297 12.97 -22.17 -2.29
C GLU A 297 11.61 -22.41 -1.61
N PRO A 298 11.52 -23.20 -0.53
CA PRO A 298 10.23 -23.63 0.03
C PRO A 298 9.54 -22.58 0.91
N ASP A 299 10.21 -21.49 1.28
CA ASP A 299 9.72 -20.53 2.27
C ASP A 299 8.42 -19.82 1.83
N LEU A 300 7.58 -19.46 2.80
CA LEU A 300 6.34 -18.71 2.56
C LEU A 300 6.54 -17.21 2.78
N ASP A 301 5.65 -16.43 2.18
CA ASP A 301 5.60 -14.98 2.31
C ASP A 301 4.15 -14.50 2.22
N CYS A 302 3.73 -13.59 3.09
CA CYS A 302 2.40 -12.99 3.03
C CYS A 302 2.16 -12.16 1.77
N ALA A 303 3.21 -11.70 1.08
CA ALA A 303 3.10 -11.04 -0.23
C ALA A 303 2.42 -11.94 -1.27
N LEU A 304 2.44 -13.27 -1.10
CA LEU A 304 1.74 -14.21 -1.98
C LEU A 304 0.22 -14.03 -1.96
N LEU A 305 -0.34 -13.45 -0.89
CA LEU A 305 -1.76 -13.09 -0.80
C LEU A 305 -2.16 -12.02 -1.83
N LEU A 306 -1.20 -11.30 -2.42
CA LEU A 306 -1.43 -10.29 -3.45
C LEU A 306 -1.42 -10.85 -4.88
N LEU A 307 -1.05 -12.12 -5.09
CA LEU A 307 -1.12 -12.78 -6.41
C LEU A 307 -2.51 -12.66 -7.07
N PRO A 308 -3.64 -12.90 -6.37
CA PRO A 308 -4.96 -12.71 -6.96
C PRO A 308 -5.33 -11.24 -7.17
N VAL A 309 -4.82 -10.32 -6.34
CA VAL A 309 -5.03 -8.87 -6.49
C VAL A 309 -4.36 -8.35 -7.77
N MET A 310 -3.19 -8.90 -8.13
CA MET A 310 -2.51 -8.66 -9.40
C MET A 310 -3.23 -9.33 -10.59
N GLY A 311 -4.04 -10.36 -10.31
CA GLY A 311 -4.75 -11.16 -11.30
C GLY A 311 -3.95 -12.34 -11.85
N PHE A 312 -2.86 -12.74 -11.18
CA PHE A 312 -2.03 -13.87 -11.61
C PHE A 312 -2.78 -15.20 -11.48
N VAL A 313 -3.57 -15.35 -10.42
CA VAL A 313 -4.52 -16.45 -10.20
C VAL A 313 -5.85 -15.88 -9.72
N ALA A 314 -6.91 -16.67 -9.77
CA ALA A 314 -8.17 -16.28 -9.13
C ALA A 314 -8.08 -16.44 -7.61
N PHE A 315 -8.92 -15.72 -6.86
CA PHE A 315 -8.96 -15.86 -5.39
C PHE A 315 -9.35 -17.29 -4.95
N ASP A 316 -10.22 -17.94 -5.72
CA ASP A 316 -10.75 -19.29 -5.51
C ASP A 316 -9.94 -20.38 -6.26
N ASP A 317 -8.81 -20.04 -6.89
CA ASP A 317 -7.86 -21.02 -7.41
C ASP A 317 -7.38 -21.91 -6.25
N GLU A 318 -7.45 -23.23 -6.42
CA GLU A 318 -7.09 -24.19 -5.35
C GLU A 318 -5.68 -23.95 -4.80
N ARG A 319 -4.74 -23.54 -5.65
CA ARG A 319 -3.36 -23.20 -5.25
C ARG A 319 -3.35 -21.99 -4.33
N MET A 320 -4.20 -21.00 -4.59
CA MET A 320 -4.32 -19.79 -3.77
C MET A 320 -5.04 -20.06 -2.46
N VAL A 321 -6.08 -20.90 -2.46
CA VAL A 321 -6.75 -21.32 -1.21
C VAL A 321 -5.75 -22.02 -0.29
N ARG A 322 -5.00 -22.99 -0.81
CA ARG A 322 -3.95 -23.70 -0.05
C ARG A 322 -2.84 -22.76 0.43
N THR A 323 -2.41 -21.83 -0.42
CA THR A 323 -1.39 -20.83 -0.04
C THR A 323 -1.89 -19.93 1.10
N ALA A 324 -3.14 -19.48 1.06
CA ALA A 324 -3.73 -18.67 2.14
C ALA A 324 -3.82 -19.44 3.46
N ASP A 325 -4.15 -20.73 3.42
CA ASP A 325 -4.17 -21.59 4.60
C ASP A 325 -2.76 -21.83 5.16
N ALA A 326 -1.78 -22.13 4.32
CA ALA A 326 -0.39 -22.30 4.76
C ALA A 326 0.18 -21.01 5.37
N VAL A 327 -0.10 -19.85 4.77
CA VAL A 327 0.27 -18.54 5.33
C VAL A 327 -0.37 -18.35 6.72
N ARG A 328 -1.65 -18.68 6.88
CA ARG A 328 -2.33 -18.58 8.18
C ARG A 328 -1.71 -19.48 9.23
N GLU A 329 -1.31 -20.68 8.86
CA GLU A 329 -0.78 -21.68 9.81
C GLU A 329 0.67 -21.41 10.19
N GLU A 330 1.52 -21.06 9.23
CA GLU A 330 2.97 -21.02 9.42
C GLU A 330 3.50 -19.62 9.77
N LEU A 331 2.86 -18.55 9.28
CA LEU A 331 3.29 -17.17 9.54
C LEU A 331 2.56 -16.52 10.72
N ALA A 332 1.70 -17.25 11.42
CA ALA A 332 0.95 -16.71 12.55
C ALA A 332 1.82 -16.41 13.79
N ILE A 333 1.50 -15.29 14.44
CA ILE A 333 2.03 -14.89 15.75
C ILE A 333 0.88 -14.33 16.59
N ASP A 334 0.48 -15.06 17.64
CA ASP A 334 -0.70 -14.76 18.47
C ASP A 334 -1.98 -14.45 17.65
N GLY A 335 -2.15 -15.18 16.54
CA GLY A 335 -3.27 -15.00 15.63
C GLY A 335 -3.12 -13.83 14.65
N PHE A 336 -2.11 -12.97 14.77
CA PHE A 336 -1.71 -12.03 13.72
C PHE A 336 -0.72 -12.70 12.75
N LEU A 337 -0.18 -11.97 11.76
CA LEU A 337 0.74 -12.52 10.77
C LEU A 337 2.06 -11.77 10.72
N ARG A 338 3.16 -12.52 10.59
CA ARG A 338 4.49 -12.02 10.19
C ARG A 338 4.52 -11.84 8.67
N ARG A 339 5.46 -11.05 8.14
CA ARG A 339 5.65 -10.93 6.69
C ARG A 339 6.13 -12.25 6.06
N TYR A 340 7.11 -12.86 6.71
CA TYR A 340 7.76 -14.12 6.35
C TYR A 340 8.48 -14.67 7.60
N ASP A 341 8.98 -15.90 7.53
CA ASP A 341 9.73 -16.54 8.62
C ASP A 341 11.13 -16.93 8.14
N ARG A 342 12.00 -15.93 7.96
CA ARG A 342 13.33 -16.07 7.37
C ARG A 342 14.28 -14.99 7.86
N ASP A 343 15.57 -15.32 7.95
CA ASP A 343 16.65 -14.35 8.16
C ASP A 343 16.82 -13.45 6.93
N ASP A 344 16.53 -12.16 7.12
CA ASP A 344 16.63 -11.10 6.10
C ASP A 344 17.93 -10.28 6.18
N GLY A 345 18.86 -10.72 7.03
CA GLY A 345 20.14 -10.05 7.27
C GLY A 345 20.05 -8.84 8.19
N LEU A 346 18.92 -8.64 8.88
CA LEU A 346 18.72 -7.56 9.84
C LEU A 346 18.50 -8.13 11.26
N PRO A 347 19.03 -7.47 12.30
CA PRO A 347 18.92 -7.96 13.67
C PRO A 347 17.51 -7.77 14.25
N GLY A 348 17.11 -8.73 15.10
CA GLY A 348 15.86 -8.70 15.86
C GLY A 348 14.70 -9.39 15.15
N GLU A 349 13.66 -9.73 15.92
CA GLU A 349 12.41 -10.27 15.41
C GLU A 349 11.41 -9.13 15.17
N GLU A 350 10.66 -9.19 14.09
CA GLU A 350 9.60 -8.22 13.78
C GLU A 350 8.32 -8.53 14.56
N CYS A 351 7.56 -7.47 14.85
CA CYS A 351 6.20 -7.61 15.32
C CYS A 351 5.25 -8.02 14.18
N ALA A 352 3.98 -8.25 14.52
CA ALA A 352 3.01 -8.65 13.52
C ALA A 352 2.72 -7.53 12.51
N PHE A 353 2.70 -7.84 11.21
CA PHE A 353 2.48 -6.86 10.15
C PHE A 353 0.99 -6.76 9.81
N LEU A 354 0.35 -5.67 10.27
CA LEU A 354 -1.10 -5.49 10.18
C LEU A 354 -1.67 -5.58 8.74
N PRO A 355 -1.00 -5.05 7.70
CA PRO A 355 -1.47 -5.22 6.32
C PRO A 355 -1.68 -6.68 5.90
N CYS A 356 -0.79 -7.59 6.31
CA CYS A 356 -0.88 -9.00 5.96
C CYS A 356 -2.15 -9.64 6.52
N CYS A 357 -2.55 -9.24 7.73
CA CYS A 357 -3.79 -9.67 8.35
C CYS A 357 -5.01 -9.28 7.51
N PHE A 358 -5.04 -8.04 7.02
CA PHE A 358 -6.11 -7.57 6.15
C PHE A 358 -6.09 -8.21 4.76
N TRP A 359 -4.90 -8.46 4.19
CA TRP A 359 -4.79 -9.20 2.91
C TRP A 359 -5.36 -10.62 3.04
N LEU A 360 -5.07 -11.32 4.15
CA LEU A 360 -5.63 -12.64 4.38
C LEU A 360 -7.16 -12.58 4.56
N ALA A 361 -7.65 -11.58 5.29
CA ALA A 361 -9.09 -11.34 5.44
C ALA A 361 -9.77 -11.10 4.07
N GLU A 362 -9.16 -10.29 3.20
CA GLU A 362 -9.63 -10.09 1.83
C GLU A 362 -9.65 -11.40 1.04
N CYS A 363 -8.57 -12.19 1.07
CA CYS A 363 -8.54 -13.50 0.40
C CYS A 363 -9.67 -14.40 0.88
N TYR A 364 -9.86 -14.54 2.20
CA TYR A 364 -10.95 -15.35 2.74
C TYR A 364 -12.33 -14.84 2.35
N ALA A 365 -12.57 -13.53 2.37
CA ALA A 365 -13.85 -12.97 1.95
C ALA A 365 -14.12 -13.27 0.46
N ARG A 366 -13.12 -13.05 -0.40
CA ARG A 366 -13.21 -13.33 -1.85
C ARG A 366 -13.33 -14.83 -2.17
N GLN A 367 -12.86 -15.70 -1.29
CA GLN A 367 -13.00 -17.16 -1.36
C GLN A 367 -14.34 -17.68 -0.79
N GLY A 368 -15.23 -16.79 -0.31
CA GLY A 368 -16.50 -17.19 0.32
C GLY A 368 -16.34 -17.77 1.73
N ARG A 369 -15.18 -17.58 2.37
CA ARG A 369 -14.85 -18.07 3.73
C ARG A 369 -15.11 -16.98 4.76
N GLU A 370 -16.37 -16.54 4.83
CA GLU A 370 -16.80 -15.34 5.56
C GLU A 370 -16.42 -15.36 7.04
N ARG A 371 -16.58 -16.51 7.73
CA ARG A 371 -16.24 -16.62 9.16
C ARG A 371 -14.76 -16.35 9.40
N GLN A 372 -13.87 -17.01 8.65
CA GLN A 372 -12.42 -16.81 8.78
C GLN A 372 -12.03 -15.38 8.38
N ALA A 373 -12.66 -14.82 7.35
CA ALA A 373 -12.44 -13.44 6.93
C ALA A 373 -12.79 -12.45 8.06
N ARG A 374 -13.95 -12.63 8.70
CA ARG A 374 -14.40 -11.79 9.81
C ARG A 374 -13.50 -11.92 11.05
N GLU A 375 -13.09 -13.14 11.38
CA GLU A 375 -12.16 -13.39 12.49
C GLU A 375 -10.83 -12.66 12.30
N MET A 376 -10.25 -12.76 11.09
CA MET A 376 -8.99 -12.09 10.77
C MET A 376 -9.13 -10.56 10.72
N PHE A 377 -10.23 -10.07 10.14
CA PHE A 377 -10.53 -8.65 10.03
C PHE A 377 -10.73 -8.00 11.40
N ASP A 378 -11.60 -8.56 12.24
CA ASP A 378 -11.92 -8.01 13.56
C ASP A 378 -10.67 -8.02 14.47
N LEU A 379 -9.84 -9.06 14.37
CA LEU A 379 -8.58 -9.14 15.11
C LEU A 379 -7.64 -7.99 14.74
N ALA A 380 -7.42 -7.76 13.44
CA ALA A 380 -6.54 -6.70 12.96
C ALA A 380 -7.11 -5.30 13.22
N ALA A 381 -8.42 -5.10 13.00
CA ALA A 381 -9.11 -3.85 13.31
C ALA A 381 -9.08 -3.53 14.82
N GLY A 382 -9.11 -4.57 15.67
CA GLY A 382 -9.00 -4.44 17.12
C GLY A 382 -7.65 -3.91 17.62
N ALA A 383 -6.61 -3.89 16.78
CA ALA A 383 -5.32 -3.27 17.10
C ALA A 383 -5.36 -1.73 17.05
N ALA A 384 -6.38 -1.14 16.42
CA ALA A 384 -6.44 0.30 16.22
C ALA A 384 -6.31 1.11 17.53
N SER A 385 -5.64 2.26 17.44
CA SER A 385 -5.58 3.23 18.53
C SER A 385 -7.00 3.72 18.92
N PRO A 386 -7.17 4.39 20.08
CA PRO A 386 -8.45 4.98 20.46
C PRO A 386 -9.04 6.00 19.46
N LEU A 387 -8.22 6.49 18.52
CA LEU A 387 -8.64 7.38 17.44
C LEU A 387 -9.05 6.63 16.15
N GLY A 388 -8.94 5.29 16.15
CA GLY A 388 -9.15 4.42 15.00
C GLY A 388 -8.00 4.46 13.99
N LEU A 389 -6.80 4.91 14.41
CA LEU A 389 -5.60 4.91 13.57
C LEU A 389 -4.82 3.61 13.75
N LEU A 390 -4.29 3.08 12.65
CA LEU A 390 -3.51 1.85 12.60
C LEU A 390 -2.05 2.16 12.24
N SER A 391 -1.11 1.44 12.85
CA SER A 391 0.32 1.50 12.53
C SER A 391 0.70 0.42 11.52
N GLU A 392 1.97 0.39 11.15
CA GLU A 392 2.57 -0.65 10.32
C GLU A 392 2.57 -2.04 10.97
N GLN A 393 3.00 -2.10 12.23
CA GLN A 393 3.09 -3.36 12.98
C GLN A 393 2.33 -3.28 14.30
N PHE A 394 2.07 -4.43 14.90
CA PHE A 394 1.48 -4.55 16.23
C PHE A 394 2.22 -5.61 17.03
N ASP A 395 2.64 -5.27 18.24
CA ASP A 395 3.19 -6.23 19.19
C ASP A 395 2.03 -6.89 19.94
N PRO A 396 1.72 -8.18 19.69
CA PRO A 396 0.60 -8.85 20.35
C PRO A 396 0.85 -9.13 21.84
N HIS A 397 2.11 -9.24 22.26
CA HIS A 397 2.47 -9.48 23.65
C HIS A 397 2.39 -8.20 24.48
N ALA A 398 3.00 -7.11 23.99
CA ALA A 398 2.94 -5.80 24.65
C ALA A 398 1.60 -5.09 24.43
N ARG A 399 0.84 -5.51 23.42
CA ARG A 399 -0.39 -4.86 22.92
C ARG A 399 -0.17 -3.40 22.52
N GLU A 400 0.94 -3.16 21.84
CA GLU A 400 1.35 -1.82 21.41
C GLU A 400 1.42 -1.71 19.89
N LEU A 401 1.05 -0.53 19.37
CA LEU A 401 1.25 -0.16 17.97
C LEU A 401 2.74 0.12 17.74
N MET A 402 3.28 -0.51 16.70
CA MET A 402 4.70 -0.51 16.35
C MET A 402 4.93 -0.10 14.88
N GLY A 403 6.15 0.28 14.55
CA GLY A 403 6.51 0.81 13.25
C GLY A 403 5.87 2.18 12.96
N ASN A 404 5.87 2.58 11.70
CA ASN A 404 5.38 3.91 11.32
C ASN A 404 3.86 4.07 11.53
N PHE A 405 3.41 5.28 11.85
CA PHE A 405 2.05 5.56 12.31
C PHE A 405 1.54 6.98 11.96
N PRO A 406 0.27 7.15 11.55
CA PRO A 406 -0.57 6.11 10.95
C PRO A 406 0.04 5.64 9.62
N GLN A 407 -0.16 4.37 9.26
CA GLN A 407 0.44 3.79 8.06
C GLN A 407 -0.59 3.66 6.93
N THR A 408 -0.23 4.19 5.75
CA THR A 408 -1.04 4.17 4.53
C THR A 408 -1.37 2.76 4.08
N LEU A 409 -0.38 1.86 4.03
CA LEU A 409 -0.57 0.47 3.61
C LEU A 409 -1.57 -0.28 4.51
N THR A 410 -1.55 -0.06 5.82
CA THR A 410 -2.53 -0.70 6.72
C THR A 410 -3.92 -0.14 6.53
N HIS A 411 -4.06 1.19 6.42
CA HIS A 411 -5.36 1.82 6.21
C HIS A 411 -6.00 1.48 4.86
N LEU A 412 -5.22 1.36 3.79
CA LEU A 412 -5.75 0.90 2.50
C LEU A 412 -6.13 -0.59 2.55
N SER A 413 -5.35 -1.44 3.23
CA SER A 413 -5.65 -2.87 3.31
C SER A 413 -6.91 -3.12 4.15
N HIS A 414 -7.09 -2.34 5.23
CA HIS A 414 -8.33 -2.32 6.01
C HIS A 414 -9.55 -2.00 5.13
N ILE A 415 -9.47 -0.97 4.28
CA ILE A 415 -10.55 -0.62 3.34
C ILE A 415 -10.81 -1.76 2.35
N ALA A 416 -9.75 -2.31 1.73
CA ALA A 416 -9.89 -3.38 0.74
C ALA A 416 -10.57 -4.63 1.33
N ALA A 417 -10.17 -5.04 2.53
CA ALA A 417 -10.78 -6.16 3.25
C ALA A 417 -12.24 -5.87 3.65
N ALA A 418 -12.56 -4.66 4.09
CA ALA A 418 -13.93 -4.27 4.43
C ALA A 418 -14.86 -4.27 3.21
N VAL A 419 -14.37 -3.78 2.06
CA VAL A 419 -15.09 -3.84 0.77
C VAL A 419 -15.31 -5.29 0.35
N ALA A 420 -14.28 -6.14 0.41
CA ALA A 420 -14.43 -7.56 0.08
C ALA A 420 -15.43 -8.29 0.98
N LEU A 421 -15.48 -7.97 2.27
CA LEU A 421 -16.47 -8.51 3.21
C LEU A 421 -17.90 -8.04 2.89
N ALA A 422 -18.09 -6.76 2.56
CA ALA A 422 -19.39 -6.23 2.17
C ALA A 422 -19.93 -6.93 0.91
N GLU A 423 -19.09 -7.07 -0.12
CA GLU A 423 -19.44 -7.77 -1.36
C GLU A 423 -19.71 -9.28 -1.13
N SER A 424 -19.04 -9.91 -0.17
CA SER A 424 -19.30 -11.31 0.20
C SER A 424 -20.66 -11.47 0.86
N GLY A 425 -21.03 -10.56 1.77
CA GLY A 425 -22.33 -10.57 2.44
C GLY A 425 -23.50 -10.38 1.47
N GLU A 426 -23.37 -9.47 0.50
CA GLU A 426 -24.38 -9.26 -0.54
C GLU A 426 -24.62 -10.52 -1.40
N ARG A 427 -23.56 -11.31 -1.67
CA ARG A 427 -23.69 -12.59 -2.40
C ARG A 427 -24.40 -13.66 -1.59
N ALA A 428 -24.27 -13.66 -0.26
CA ALA A 428 -24.97 -14.58 0.62
C ALA A 428 -26.46 -14.24 0.76
N ASP A 429 -26.79 -12.94 0.71
CA ASP A 429 -28.16 -12.42 0.82
C ASP A 429 -28.93 -12.37 -0.51
N ALA A 430 -28.25 -12.56 -1.65
CA ALA A 430 -28.90 -12.69 -2.94
C ALA A 430 -29.83 -13.92 -2.94
N PRO A 431 -31.14 -13.78 -3.20
CA PRO A 431 -32.04 -14.92 -3.23
C PRO A 431 -31.53 -15.91 -4.28
N THR A 432 -31.33 -17.17 -3.87
CA THR A 432 -31.07 -18.30 -4.77
C THR A 432 -32.31 -18.51 -5.64
N GLY A 433 -32.46 -17.64 -6.65
CA GLY A 433 -33.54 -17.66 -7.60
C GLY A 433 -33.37 -18.85 -8.53
N PHE A 434 -34.25 -19.82 -8.36
CA PHE A 434 -34.51 -20.90 -9.29
C PHE A 434 -34.51 -20.38 -10.74
N GLY A 435 -33.64 -20.95 -11.57
CA GLY A 435 -33.72 -20.80 -13.02
C GLY A 435 -34.94 -21.54 -13.60
N PRO A 436 -35.19 -21.33 -14.89
CA PRO A 436 -35.31 -22.42 -15.85
C PRO A 436 -33.98 -22.72 -16.54
#